data_AF-A0A971CX01-F1
#
_entry.id   AF-A0A971CX01-F1
#
_cell.length_a   1.000
_cell.length_b   1.000
_cell.length_c   1.000
_cell.angle_alpha   90.00
_cell.angle_beta   90.00
_cell.angle_gamma   90.00
#
_symmetry.space_group_name_H-M   'P 1'
#
loop_
_entity.id
_entity.type
_entity.pdbx_description
1 polymer ?
#
loop_
_entity_poly.entity_id
_entity_poly.type
_entity_poly.pdbx_seq_one_letter_code
_entity_poly.pdbx_strand_id
1 'polypeptide(L)'
;GPKREEYLARWVTHWKEKDPRRLYTTASAYPLLPENQYHVDYQPRGPKGWGGNDYADSIEAHQVPVIVHEMGQWCVYPNFDEIAKYTGPLKPKNFEIFRDSLRERGMLDQWRDFLHASGRLQVLCYKEEIEAAFRTPGISGVQLLDLHDFPGQGTALVGILDAFWDEKGYVTPDEFRRFCGPTVPLARMDKRVWTTDETFSAELSVAHFGAEPMRNVTAAWRLLDDTGRAVMAGRGPARDVPVDRGVELGTIRFDWSRLPAPAKYRLVVGGERTSFVNDWVLWLYPARIETPEPKDVLVSSSFDDVTLAQLAQGGKVLLMLTDTPPDFPRGSFAPIFWNRYMFDTQQTQTLGLLCDPEHPALKSFPTDSFSGWQWAQVLPASRVLVMDTLPRELRPIVQPIDDWNTNRKLGLVFECRVGEGKLLVCSADLQRDLDNRPAARQLRRSLLAYAASDAFSPTVEVSLDALRTLYREPTALKQMGATVTADSAQPGYEARLVIDDDPATLWHTAWDPVAPLPHSLVIDLKNPREVFGLTYTPRADMANGRIADYEIYTGDDGQDWQRAAAGRWPNRAAAQTVRFEKPVAARYLKLVALSEVNGNGFTSAAEIDLLLE
;
A
#
# COMPACT_ATOMS: atom_id res chain seq x y z
N GLY A 1 -35.81 -7.89 10.12
CA GLY A 1 -36.51 -7.86 11.42
C GLY A 1 -35.72 -8.62 12.48
N PRO A 2 -36.09 -8.52 13.77
CA PRO A 2 -35.33 -9.14 14.87
C PRO A 2 -35.31 -10.68 14.81
N LYS A 3 -36.33 -11.32 14.21
CA LYS A 3 -36.42 -12.79 14.08
C LYS A 3 -35.81 -13.35 12.78
N ARG A 4 -34.91 -12.61 12.12
CA ARG A 4 -34.37 -13.04 10.81
C ARG A 4 -33.65 -14.38 10.89
N GLU A 5 -32.88 -14.62 11.95
CA GLU A 5 -32.08 -15.84 12.11
C GLU A 5 -32.97 -17.06 12.35
N GLU A 6 -33.94 -16.97 13.26
CA GLU A 6 -34.96 -18.00 13.49
C GLU A 6 -35.73 -18.35 12.20
N TYR A 7 -36.08 -17.34 11.40
CA TYR A 7 -36.74 -17.56 10.11
C TYR A 7 -35.82 -18.29 9.13
N LEU A 8 -34.59 -17.83 8.95
CA LEU A 8 -33.64 -18.40 8.00
C LEU A 8 -33.23 -19.84 8.38
N ALA A 9 -33.03 -20.13 9.67
CA ALA A 9 -32.78 -21.47 10.16
C ALA A 9 -33.92 -22.43 9.78
N ARG A 10 -35.17 -22.06 10.05
CA ARG A 10 -36.35 -22.87 9.66
C ARG A 10 -36.46 -23.02 8.15
N TRP A 11 -36.16 -21.97 7.39
CA TRP A 11 -36.20 -21.99 5.93
C TRP A 11 -35.19 -23.00 5.36
N VAL A 12 -33.94 -22.96 5.85
CA VAL A 12 -32.88 -23.88 5.43
C VAL A 12 -33.24 -25.31 5.80
N THR A 13 -33.67 -25.57 7.04
CA THR A 13 -34.09 -26.92 7.48
C THR A 13 -35.22 -27.47 6.62
N HIS A 14 -36.26 -26.66 6.35
CA HIS A 14 -37.38 -27.07 5.50
C HIS A 14 -36.92 -27.49 4.09
N TRP A 15 -36.03 -26.72 3.48
CA TRP A 15 -35.59 -27.01 2.11
C TRP A 15 -34.61 -28.17 2.02
N LYS A 16 -33.77 -28.38 3.02
CA LYS A 16 -32.95 -29.60 3.14
C LYS A 16 -33.81 -30.86 3.13
N GLU A 17 -34.91 -30.85 3.89
CA GLU A 17 -35.85 -31.98 3.96
C GLU A 17 -36.63 -32.14 2.65
N LYS A 18 -37.04 -31.01 2.05
CA LYS A 18 -37.90 -31.00 0.85
C LYS A 18 -37.16 -31.33 -0.45
N ASP A 19 -35.92 -30.88 -0.62
CA ASP A 19 -35.09 -31.18 -1.80
C ASP A 19 -33.61 -31.42 -1.41
N PRO A 20 -33.26 -32.63 -0.95
CA PRO A 20 -31.91 -32.96 -0.50
C PRO A 20 -30.87 -33.00 -1.63
N ARG A 21 -31.25 -32.75 -2.89
CA ARG A 21 -30.32 -32.71 -4.04
C ARG A 21 -29.53 -31.40 -4.12
N ARG A 22 -29.87 -30.40 -3.31
CA ARG A 22 -29.23 -29.07 -3.28
C ARG A 22 -28.58 -28.83 -1.92
N LEU A 23 -27.55 -27.98 -1.91
CA LEU A 23 -26.96 -27.45 -0.68
C LEU A 23 -27.61 -26.10 -0.36
N TYR A 24 -27.92 -25.89 0.91
CA TYR A 24 -28.58 -24.69 1.40
C TYR A 24 -27.71 -23.93 2.39
N THR A 25 -27.80 -22.61 2.32
CA THR A 25 -27.21 -21.68 3.26
C THR A 25 -28.18 -20.53 3.53
N THR A 26 -28.06 -19.89 4.69
CA THR A 26 -29.00 -18.88 5.18
C THR A 26 -28.87 -17.54 4.46
N ALA A 27 -27.66 -17.15 4.07
CA ALA A 27 -27.39 -15.87 3.41
C ALA A 27 -25.98 -15.82 2.79
N SER A 28 -25.75 -14.81 1.96
CA SER A 28 -24.41 -14.33 1.61
C SER A 28 -23.92 -13.31 2.63
N ALA A 29 -22.64 -13.38 3.02
CA ALA A 29 -21.99 -12.60 4.07
C ALA A 29 -22.46 -12.91 5.51
N TYR A 30 -23.74 -12.71 5.81
CA TYR A 30 -24.30 -12.91 7.15
C TYR A 30 -25.83 -13.07 7.11
N PRO A 31 -26.44 -13.80 8.06
CA PRO A 31 -25.82 -14.50 9.18
C PRO A 31 -25.26 -15.87 8.78
N LEU A 32 -24.20 -16.31 9.46
CA LEU A 32 -23.64 -17.66 9.37
C LEU A 32 -24.23 -18.51 10.51
N LEU A 33 -25.20 -19.39 10.19
CA LEU A 33 -25.92 -20.19 11.19
C LEU A 33 -25.51 -21.68 11.13
N PRO A 34 -25.65 -22.44 12.24
CA PRO A 34 -25.32 -23.87 12.29
C PRO A 34 -26.11 -24.73 11.28
N GLU A 35 -27.29 -24.28 10.84
CA GLU A 35 -28.09 -24.95 9.82
C GLU A 35 -27.47 -24.87 8.42
N ASN A 36 -26.41 -24.10 8.19
CA ASN A 36 -25.78 -24.01 6.87
C ASN A 36 -25.08 -25.31 6.47
N GLN A 37 -25.16 -25.69 5.18
CA GLN A 37 -24.32 -26.76 4.60
C GLN A 37 -22.99 -26.23 4.04
N TYR A 38 -22.89 -24.92 3.88
CA TYR A 38 -21.68 -24.18 3.50
C TYR A 38 -21.87 -22.72 3.91
N HIS A 39 -20.79 -22.00 4.12
CA HIS A 39 -20.80 -20.57 4.41
C HIS A 39 -20.42 -19.76 3.18
N VAL A 40 -20.98 -18.55 3.10
CA VAL A 40 -20.56 -17.52 2.16
C VAL A 40 -20.08 -16.35 3.02
N ASP A 41 -18.78 -16.25 3.21
CA ASP A 41 -18.16 -15.38 4.22
C ASP A 41 -17.26 -14.34 3.56
N TYR A 42 -17.35 -13.09 4.03
CA TYR A 42 -16.56 -11.97 3.55
C TYR A 42 -15.25 -11.78 4.33
N GLN A 43 -15.06 -12.51 5.44
CA GLN A 43 -13.83 -12.44 6.23
C GLN A 43 -12.58 -12.91 5.47
N PRO A 44 -12.55 -14.05 4.74
CA PRO A 44 -11.33 -14.57 4.12
C PRO A 44 -10.97 -13.87 2.79
N ARG A 45 -10.77 -12.55 2.78
CA ARG A 45 -10.33 -11.76 1.61
C ARG A 45 -9.30 -10.68 1.97
N GLY A 46 -8.71 -10.06 0.95
CA GLY A 46 -7.81 -8.91 1.10
C GLY A 46 -6.35 -9.25 1.42
N PRO A 47 -5.51 -8.24 1.71
CA PRO A 47 -4.05 -8.36 1.75
C PRO A 47 -3.44 -9.30 2.80
N LYS A 48 -4.21 -9.70 3.81
CA LYS A 48 -3.76 -10.70 4.81
C LYS A 48 -3.40 -12.05 4.19
N GLY A 49 -3.96 -12.36 3.02
CA GLY A 49 -3.66 -13.58 2.26
C GLY A 49 -2.51 -13.44 1.26
N TRP A 50 -1.77 -12.33 1.25
CA TRP A 50 -0.73 -12.08 0.24
C TRP A 50 0.65 -12.57 0.70
N GLY A 51 1.57 -12.75 -0.25
CA GLY A 51 2.96 -13.08 0.06
C GLY A 51 3.12 -14.49 0.62
N GLY A 52 2.30 -15.44 0.15
CA GLY A 52 2.32 -16.81 0.64
C GLY A 52 1.57 -17.05 1.96
N ASN A 53 0.90 -16.04 2.55
CA ASN A 53 0.00 -16.15 3.73
C ASN A 53 -1.44 -16.48 3.34
N ASP A 54 -2.20 -17.31 4.05
CA ASP A 54 -3.54 -17.77 3.60
C ASP A 54 -4.67 -17.17 4.45
N TYR A 55 -5.87 -17.72 4.35
CA TYR A 55 -7.04 -17.28 5.11
C TYR A 55 -7.48 -18.30 6.17
N ALA A 56 -6.64 -19.26 6.56
CA ALA A 56 -7.01 -20.33 7.48
C ALA A 56 -7.57 -19.78 8.80
N ASP A 57 -6.89 -18.82 9.41
CA ASP A 57 -7.30 -18.15 10.66
C ASP A 57 -8.70 -17.49 10.55
N SER A 58 -9.09 -17.08 9.33
CA SER A 58 -10.37 -16.41 9.11
C SER A 58 -11.56 -17.37 9.09
N ILE A 59 -11.30 -18.67 8.96
CA ILE A 59 -12.32 -19.70 8.81
C ILE A 59 -12.14 -20.88 9.77
N GLU A 60 -11.22 -20.79 10.73
CA GLU A 60 -10.93 -21.86 11.68
C GLU A 60 -12.17 -22.33 12.46
N ALA A 61 -13.07 -21.40 12.80
CA ALA A 61 -14.31 -21.69 13.51
C ALA A 61 -15.39 -22.36 12.63
N HIS A 62 -15.20 -22.38 11.31
CA HIS A 62 -16.21 -22.88 10.37
C HIS A 62 -16.12 -24.39 10.23
N GLN A 63 -17.24 -25.08 10.45
CA GLN A 63 -17.33 -26.54 10.36
C GLN A 63 -17.79 -27.04 8.98
N VAL A 64 -18.12 -26.12 8.08
CA VAL A 64 -18.62 -26.38 6.74
C VAL A 64 -17.77 -25.65 5.70
N PRO A 65 -17.75 -26.09 4.42
CA PRO A 65 -17.01 -25.42 3.38
C PRO A 65 -17.36 -23.93 3.26
N VAL A 66 -16.38 -23.11 2.90
CA VAL A 66 -16.55 -21.66 2.78
C VAL A 66 -16.40 -21.22 1.33
N ILE A 67 -17.29 -20.35 0.88
CA ILE A 67 -17.16 -19.59 -0.36
C ILE A 67 -16.81 -18.16 0.05
N VAL A 68 -15.74 -17.61 -0.51
CA VAL A 68 -15.36 -16.22 -0.24
C VAL A 68 -16.35 -15.28 -0.91
N HIS A 69 -16.97 -14.41 -0.13
CA HIS A 69 -17.93 -13.42 -0.60
C HIS A 69 -17.21 -12.15 -1.09
N GLU A 70 -17.59 -11.70 -2.30
CA GLU A 70 -17.15 -10.42 -2.89
C GLU A 70 -15.63 -10.24 -2.81
N MET A 71 -14.88 -11.22 -3.29
CA MET A 71 -13.42 -11.19 -3.23
C MET A 71 -12.84 -10.14 -4.19
N GLY A 72 -11.74 -9.51 -3.79
CA GLY A 72 -11.18 -8.35 -4.48
C GLY A 72 -11.97 -7.08 -4.20
N GLN A 73 -12.39 -6.38 -5.25
CA GLN A 73 -12.90 -5.00 -5.29
C GLN A 73 -11.82 -3.92 -5.41
N TRP A 74 -10.76 -4.26 -6.12
CA TRP A 74 -9.67 -3.35 -6.45
C TRP A 74 -10.09 -2.45 -7.62
N CYS A 75 -9.98 -1.13 -7.44
CA CYS A 75 -10.42 -0.18 -8.46
C CYS A 75 -9.44 -0.04 -9.62
N VAL A 76 -9.98 0.26 -10.80
CA VAL A 76 -9.24 0.69 -11.99
C VAL A 76 -9.66 2.10 -12.41
N TYR A 77 -8.77 2.84 -13.07
CA TYR A 77 -9.06 4.17 -13.60
C TYR A 77 -10.18 4.09 -14.69
N PRO A 78 -11.05 5.12 -14.86
CA PRO A 78 -12.19 5.02 -15.75
C PRO A 78 -11.84 4.86 -17.24
N ASN A 79 -12.62 4.03 -17.95
CA ASN A 79 -12.60 3.93 -19.40
C ASN A 79 -13.53 4.99 -20.02
N PHE A 80 -12.99 6.11 -20.51
CA PHE A 80 -13.83 7.17 -21.07
C PHE A 80 -14.47 6.84 -22.42
N ASP A 81 -14.01 5.81 -23.14
CA ASP A 81 -14.69 5.35 -24.36
C ASP A 81 -16.08 4.77 -24.05
N GLU A 82 -16.29 4.30 -22.82
CA GLU A 82 -17.57 3.75 -22.37
C GLU A 82 -18.70 4.79 -22.43
N ILE A 83 -18.38 6.09 -22.32
CA ILE A 83 -19.37 7.18 -22.36
C ILE A 83 -20.27 7.08 -23.60
N ALA A 84 -19.68 6.75 -24.76
CA ALA A 84 -20.41 6.65 -26.03
C ALA A 84 -21.38 5.46 -26.08
N LYS A 85 -21.20 4.44 -25.23
CA LYS A 85 -22.06 3.24 -25.19
C LYS A 85 -23.42 3.50 -24.54
N TYR A 86 -23.53 4.55 -23.71
CA TYR A 86 -24.77 4.91 -23.01
C TYR A 86 -25.79 5.66 -23.88
N THR A 87 -26.34 4.95 -24.87
CA THR A 87 -27.35 5.48 -25.80
C THR A 87 -28.77 5.50 -25.22
N GLY A 88 -29.03 4.69 -24.19
CA GLY A 88 -30.33 4.53 -23.54
C GLY A 88 -30.74 5.66 -22.56
N PRO A 89 -31.69 5.38 -21.64
CA PRO A 89 -32.20 6.38 -20.70
C PRO A 89 -31.21 6.73 -19.58
N LEU A 90 -30.27 5.83 -19.24
CA LEU A 90 -29.20 6.10 -18.30
C LEU A 90 -28.08 6.91 -18.98
N LYS A 91 -27.56 7.92 -18.29
CA LYS A 91 -26.48 8.79 -18.77
C LYS A 91 -25.29 8.76 -17.80
N PRO A 92 -24.06 8.54 -18.28
CA PRO A 92 -22.87 8.35 -17.44
C PRO A 92 -22.27 9.71 -17.06
N LYS A 93 -23.06 10.55 -16.38
CA LYS A 93 -22.65 11.93 -16.04
C LYS A 93 -21.43 11.97 -15.12
N ASN A 94 -21.28 10.97 -14.26
CA ASN A 94 -20.07 10.73 -13.49
C ASN A 94 -18.83 10.64 -14.41
N PHE A 95 -18.84 9.80 -15.45
CA PHE A 95 -17.69 9.66 -16.36
C PHE A 95 -17.42 10.94 -17.16
N GLU A 96 -18.47 11.68 -17.57
CA GLU A 96 -18.29 12.99 -18.20
C GLU A 96 -17.56 13.96 -17.27
N ILE A 97 -17.95 14.03 -15.99
CA ILE A 97 -17.30 14.87 -14.96
C ILE A 97 -15.85 14.43 -14.75
N PHE A 98 -15.59 13.13 -14.61
CA PHE A 98 -14.24 12.61 -14.39
C PHE A 98 -13.32 12.96 -15.57
N ARG A 99 -13.79 12.78 -16.81
CA ARG A 99 -13.06 13.13 -18.03
C ARG A 99 -12.77 14.63 -18.10
N ASP A 100 -13.77 15.45 -17.83
CA ASP A 100 -13.65 16.91 -17.96
C ASP A 100 -12.75 17.47 -16.86
N SER A 101 -12.85 16.96 -15.62
CA SER A 101 -11.92 17.26 -14.52
C SER A 101 -10.48 16.86 -14.85
N LEU A 102 -10.26 15.68 -15.44
CA LEU A 102 -8.93 15.26 -15.87
C LEU A 102 -8.35 16.19 -16.96
N ARG A 103 -9.20 16.66 -17.88
CA ARG A 103 -8.82 17.67 -18.88
C ARG A 103 -8.44 18.99 -18.22
N GLU A 104 -9.22 19.46 -17.25
CA GLU A 104 -8.93 20.69 -16.50
C GLU A 104 -7.61 20.60 -15.75
N ARG A 105 -7.22 19.41 -15.29
CA ARG A 105 -5.90 19.14 -14.68
C ARG A 105 -4.80 18.86 -15.69
N GLY A 106 -5.12 18.88 -16.98
CA GLY A 106 -4.18 18.79 -18.09
C GLY A 106 -3.55 17.41 -18.22
N MET A 107 -4.26 16.33 -17.88
CA MET A 107 -3.78 14.93 -17.99
C MET A 107 -4.73 14.05 -18.81
N LEU A 108 -5.65 14.64 -19.58
CA LEU A 108 -6.58 13.86 -20.40
C LEU A 108 -5.82 12.99 -21.42
N ASP A 109 -4.68 13.42 -21.92
CA ASP A 109 -3.80 12.64 -22.78
C ASP A 109 -3.34 11.30 -22.17
N GLN A 110 -3.32 11.18 -20.83
CA GLN A 110 -2.80 10.00 -20.12
C GLN A 110 -3.89 9.00 -19.69
N TRP A 111 -5.18 9.25 -19.94
CA TRP A 111 -6.26 8.45 -19.34
C TRP A 111 -6.19 6.96 -19.71
N ARG A 112 -5.77 6.65 -20.94
CA ARG A 112 -5.59 5.25 -21.40
C ARG A 112 -4.43 4.56 -20.71
N ASP A 113 -3.34 5.30 -20.47
CA ASP A 113 -2.19 4.79 -19.75
C ASP A 113 -2.53 4.58 -18.28
N PHE A 114 -3.32 5.48 -17.67
CA PHE A 114 -3.85 5.29 -16.32
C PHE A 114 -4.76 4.07 -16.22
N LEU A 115 -5.70 3.90 -17.16
CA LEU A 115 -6.57 2.71 -17.25
C LEU A 115 -5.72 1.43 -17.36
N HIS A 116 -4.75 1.40 -18.27
CA HIS A 116 -3.92 0.22 -18.46
C HIS A 116 -3.06 -0.07 -17.22
N ALA A 117 -2.34 0.92 -16.70
CA ALA A 117 -1.42 0.73 -15.58
C ALA A 117 -2.14 0.33 -14.28
N SER A 118 -3.24 1.02 -13.94
CA SER A 118 -4.06 0.62 -12.79
C SER A 118 -4.75 -0.73 -13.00
N GLY A 119 -5.14 -1.07 -14.23
CA GLY A 119 -5.76 -2.34 -14.56
C GLY A 119 -4.80 -3.53 -14.44
N ARG A 120 -3.54 -3.36 -14.83
CA ARG A 120 -2.50 -4.38 -14.60
C ARG A 120 -2.26 -4.64 -13.12
N LEU A 121 -2.28 -3.60 -12.28
CA LEU A 121 -2.20 -3.76 -10.82
C LEU A 121 -3.47 -4.44 -10.26
N GLN A 122 -4.66 -4.04 -10.72
CA GLN A 122 -5.92 -4.69 -10.33
C GLN A 122 -5.86 -6.20 -10.56
N VAL A 123 -5.45 -6.64 -11.75
CA VAL A 123 -5.31 -8.06 -12.11
C VAL A 123 -4.29 -8.77 -11.22
N LEU A 124 -3.18 -8.10 -10.88
CA LEU A 124 -2.17 -8.64 -9.98
C LEU A 124 -2.73 -8.89 -8.58
N CYS A 125 -3.54 -7.97 -8.04
CA CYS A 125 -4.19 -8.11 -6.74
C CYS A 125 -5.28 -9.19 -6.76
N TYR A 126 -6.12 -9.26 -7.80
CA TYR A 126 -7.10 -10.36 -7.95
C TYR A 126 -6.42 -11.72 -8.03
N LYS A 127 -5.33 -11.83 -8.80
CA LYS A 127 -4.54 -13.06 -8.90
C LYS A 127 -4.03 -13.52 -7.54
N GLU A 128 -3.41 -12.62 -6.76
CA GLU A 128 -2.88 -12.97 -5.44
C GLU A 128 -3.98 -13.41 -4.47
N GLU A 129 -5.13 -12.73 -4.44
CA GLU A 129 -6.26 -13.13 -3.56
C GLU A 129 -6.92 -14.45 -3.98
N ILE A 130 -7.11 -14.67 -5.28
CA ILE A 130 -7.71 -15.91 -5.78
C ILE A 130 -6.80 -17.10 -5.50
N GLU A 131 -5.50 -16.94 -5.72
CA GLU A 131 -4.51 -17.96 -5.38
C GLU A 131 -4.48 -18.22 -3.87
N ALA A 132 -4.60 -17.18 -3.04
CA ALA A 132 -4.70 -17.29 -1.58
C ALA A 132 -5.94 -18.07 -1.12
N ALA A 133 -7.09 -17.81 -1.73
CA ALA A 133 -8.30 -18.57 -1.47
C ALA A 133 -8.12 -20.05 -1.87
N PHE A 134 -7.56 -20.32 -3.05
CA PHE A 134 -7.40 -21.68 -3.56
C PHE A 134 -6.37 -22.53 -2.81
N ARG A 135 -5.39 -21.92 -2.16
CA ARG A 135 -4.45 -22.63 -1.27
C ARG A 135 -4.95 -22.78 0.16
N THR A 136 -6.02 -22.10 0.57
CA THR A 136 -6.56 -22.18 1.94
C THR A 136 -7.40 -23.45 2.13
N PRO A 137 -7.04 -24.37 3.03
CA PRO A 137 -7.91 -25.48 3.41
C PRO A 137 -9.22 -24.96 4.01
N GLY A 138 -10.37 -25.50 3.56
CA GLY A 138 -11.71 -25.07 3.96
C GLY A 138 -12.42 -24.14 2.96
N ILE A 139 -11.68 -23.42 2.11
CA ILE A 139 -12.26 -22.55 1.07
C ILE A 139 -12.53 -23.34 -0.21
N SER A 140 -13.79 -23.47 -0.59
CA SER A 140 -14.24 -24.26 -1.75
C SER A 140 -14.68 -23.40 -2.95
N GLY A 141 -14.52 -22.08 -2.88
CA GLY A 141 -14.83 -21.21 -4.00
C GLY A 141 -14.75 -19.73 -3.65
N VAL A 142 -14.91 -18.90 -4.66
CA VAL A 142 -14.84 -17.44 -4.56
C VAL A 142 -15.99 -16.84 -5.36
N GLN A 143 -16.52 -15.71 -4.91
CA GLN A 143 -17.49 -14.89 -5.61
C GLN A 143 -16.87 -13.51 -5.79
N LEU A 144 -16.74 -13.04 -7.04
CA LEU A 144 -16.26 -11.67 -7.30
C LEU A 144 -17.42 -10.69 -7.15
N LEU A 145 -17.10 -9.43 -6.86
CA LEU A 145 -18.02 -8.31 -6.98
C LEU A 145 -17.44 -7.24 -7.88
N ASP A 146 -17.87 -7.14 -9.12
CA ASP A 146 -18.41 -8.23 -9.95
C ASP A 146 -17.34 -8.55 -11.02
N LEU A 147 -17.59 -9.48 -11.94
CA LEU A 147 -16.74 -9.64 -13.12
C LEU A 147 -16.78 -8.38 -14.01
N HIS A 148 -17.90 -7.65 -13.99
CA HIS A 148 -18.07 -6.35 -14.65
C HIS A 148 -18.11 -5.18 -13.65
N ASP A 149 -18.02 -3.95 -14.16
CA ASP A 149 -18.18 -2.75 -13.34
C ASP A 149 -19.59 -2.57 -12.83
N PHE A 150 -19.69 -2.22 -11.54
CA PHE A 150 -20.97 -1.92 -10.92
C PHE A 150 -21.21 -0.39 -10.93
N PRO A 151 -22.18 0.12 -11.72
CA PRO A 151 -22.41 1.55 -11.87
C PRO A 151 -23.13 2.19 -10.65
N GLY A 152 -23.59 1.38 -9.69
CA GLY A 152 -24.22 1.86 -8.47
C GLY A 152 -23.23 2.34 -7.40
N GLN A 153 -23.76 2.76 -6.24
CA GLN A 153 -23.00 3.04 -5.00
C GLN A 153 -21.70 3.86 -5.19
N GLY A 154 -21.79 5.02 -5.84
CA GLY A 154 -20.65 5.93 -6.00
C GLY A 154 -19.68 5.56 -7.12
N THR A 155 -20.07 4.67 -8.05
CA THR A 155 -19.25 4.15 -9.16
C THR A 155 -18.15 3.20 -8.66
N ALA A 156 -18.38 1.90 -8.75
CA ALA A 156 -17.40 0.89 -8.39
C ALA A 156 -16.77 0.30 -9.66
N LEU A 157 -15.58 0.82 -10.02
CA LEU A 157 -14.80 0.37 -11.17
C LEU A 157 -13.92 -0.82 -10.80
N VAL A 158 -14.56 -1.88 -10.32
CA VAL A 158 -13.91 -3.07 -9.74
C VAL A 158 -13.91 -4.26 -10.70
N GLY A 159 -14.70 -4.21 -11.77
CA GLY A 159 -14.80 -5.28 -12.74
C GLY A 159 -13.54 -5.41 -13.58
N ILE A 160 -13.30 -6.62 -14.08
CA ILE A 160 -12.34 -6.86 -15.16
C ILE A 160 -12.93 -6.43 -16.51
N LEU A 161 -14.27 -6.53 -16.63
CA LEU A 161 -15.07 -6.06 -17.74
C LEU A 161 -15.76 -4.73 -17.40
N ASP A 162 -16.10 -3.95 -18.40
CA ASP A 162 -16.92 -2.75 -18.21
C ASP A 162 -18.39 -3.08 -17.95
N ALA A 163 -19.23 -2.07 -17.67
CA ALA A 163 -20.65 -2.30 -17.34
C ALA A 163 -21.48 -2.93 -18.48
N PHE A 164 -20.92 -3.01 -19.69
CA PHE A 164 -21.51 -3.64 -20.87
C PHE A 164 -20.93 -5.03 -21.16
N TRP A 165 -20.11 -5.57 -20.26
CA TRP A 165 -19.39 -6.85 -20.40
C TRP A 165 -18.27 -6.84 -21.44
N ASP A 166 -17.82 -5.67 -21.90
CA ASP A 166 -16.71 -5.58 -22.85
C ASP A 166 -15.37 -5.55 -22.10
N GLU A 167 -14.32 -6.01 -22.79
CA GLU A 167 -12.95 -5.97 -22.27
C GLU A 167 -12.44 -4.53 -22.15
N LYS A 168 -11.73 -4.25 -21.04
CA LYS A 168 -11.11 -2.94 -20.79
C LYS A 168 -9.69 -2.81 -21.37
N GLY A 169 -9.13 -3.89 -21.92
CA GLY A 169 -7.90 -3.86 -22.73
C GLY A 169 -6.57 -4.09 -21.99
N TYR A 170 -6.56 -4.49 -20.71
CA TYR A 170 -5.33 -4.75 -19.93
C TYR A 170 -5.12 -6.20 -19.52
N VAL A 171 -6.08 -7.09 -19.79
CA VAL A 171 -5.96 -8.54 -19.54
C VAL A 171 -6.84 -9.31 -20.51
N THR A 172 -6.34 -10.42 -21.01
CA THR A 172 -7.08 -11.34 -21.89
C THR A 172 -7.79 -12.44 -21.09
N PRO A 173 -8.83 -13.07 -21.63
CA PRO A 173 -9.48 -14.23 -20.99
C PRO A 173 -8.50 -15.37 -20.70
N ASP A 174 -7.54 -15.63 -21.59
CA ASP A 174 -6.53 -16.67 -21.41
C ASP A 174 -5.58 -16.37 -20.26
N GLU A 175 -5.17 -15.11 -20.07
CA GLU A 175 -4.38 -14.69 -18.91
C GLU A 175 -5.19 -14.83 -17.61
N PHE A 176 -6.44 -14.34 -17.59
CA PHE A 176 -7.29 -14.40 -16.40
C PHE A 176 -7.58 -15.85 -15.96
N ARG A 177 -7.80 -16.75 -16.93
CA ARG A 177 -8.01 -18.19 -16.68
C ARG A 177 -6.81 -18.91 -16.08
N ARG A 178 -5.60 -18.34 -16.13
CA ARG A 178 -4.42 -18.95 -15.49
C ARG A 178 -4.53 -19.02 -13.97
N PHE A 179 -5.22 -18.05 -13.36
CA PHE A 179 -5.45 -17.99 -11.91
C PHE A 179 -6.91 -18.14 -11.51
N CYS A 180 -7.86 -17.99 -12.44
CA CYS A 180 -9.30 -18.16 -12.19
C CYS A 180 -9.94 -19.19 -13.17
N GLY A 181 -9.21 -20.28 -13.47
CA GLY A 181 -9.67 -21.36 -14.34
C GLY A 181 -10.17 -22.60 -13.58
N PRO A 182 -10.63 -23.65 -14.30
CA PRO A 182 -11.03 -24.92 -13.68
C PRO A 182 -9.85 -25.70 -13.08
N THR A 183 -8.62 -25.35 -13.46
CA THR A 183 -7.40 -25.96 -12.90
C THR A 183 -6.31 -24.90 -12.82
N VAL A 184 -5.90 -24.58 -11.61
CA VAL A 184 -5.01 -23.47 -11.31
C VAL A 184 -3.78 -23.99 -10.58
N PRO A 185 -2.60 -24.00 -11.22
CA PRO A 185 -1.33 -24.18 -10.54
C PRO A 185 -1.08 -23.03 -9.56
N LEU A 186 -0.60 -23.38 -8.37
CA LEU A 186 -0.27 -22.45 -7.31
C LEU A 186 1.20 -22.61 -6.99
N ALA A 187 1.89 -21.48 -6.79
CA ALA A 187 3.26 -21.44 -6.30
C ALA A 187 3.29 -20.58 -5.03
N ARG A 188 3.35 -21.23 -3.87
CA ARG A 188 3.46 -20.55 -2.58
C ARG A 188 4.89 -20.07 -2.42
N MET A 189 5.06 -18.76 -2.34
CA MET A 189 6.35 -18.07 -2.19
C MET A 189 6.19 -16.93 -1.20
N ASP A 190 7.15 -16.82 -0.27
CA ASP A 190 7.13 -15.81 0.80
C ASP A 190 7.32 -14.38 0.26
N LYS A 191 7.94 -14.23 -0.90
CA LYS A 191 8.21 -12.93 -1.53
C LYS A 191 8.35 -13.00 -3.05
N ARG A 192 8.33 -11.81 -3.68
CA ARG A 192 8.46 -11.60 -5.13
C ARG A 192 9.71 -10.80 -5.52
N VAL A 193 10.46 -10.32 -4.53
CA VAL A 193 11.70 -9.58 -4.68
C VAL A 193 12.81 -10.36 -3.98
N TRP A 194 13.89 -10.64 -4.72
CA TRP A 194 14.98 -11.50 -4.30
C TRP A 194 16.33 -10.79 -4.49
N THR A 195 17.33 -11.24 -3.74
CA THR A 195 18.73 -10.89 -3.99
C THR A 195 19.57 -12.07 -4.46
N THR A 196 20.70 -11.75 -5.14
CA THR A 196 21.60 -12.75 -5.75
C THR A 196 22.26 -13.73 -4.78
N ASP A 197 22.26 -13.45 -3.48
CA ASP A 197 22.79 -14.30 -2.42
C ASP A 197 21.72 -15.20 -1.78
N GLU A 198 20.49 -15.16 -2.27
CA GLU A 198 19.39 -15.96 -1.75
C GLU A 198 19.18 -17.26 -2.54
N THR A 199 18.52 -18.20 -1.87
CA THR A 199 17.98 -19.39 -2.51
C THR A 199 16.49 -19.20 -2.74
N PHE A 200 16.05 -19.33 -3.99
CA PHE A 200 14.63 -19.40 -4.32
C PHE A 200 14.02 -20.69 -3.78
N SER A 201 12.83 -20.59 -3.18
CA SER A 201 12.00 -21.73 -2.80
C SER A 201 10.53 -21.43 -3.08
N ALA A 202 9.82 -22.39 -3.67
CA ALA A 202 8.38 -22.33 -3.84
C ALA A 202 7.74 -23.71 -3.69
N GLU A 203 6.66 -23.79 -2.93
CA GLU A 203 5.82 -25.00 -2.87
C GLU A 203 4.81 -24.95 -4.01
N LEU A 204 4.76 -26.02 -4.80
CA LEU A 204 3.82 -26.16 -5.89
C LEU A 204 2.63 -26.98 -5.43
N SER A 205 1.44 -26.45 -5.70
CA SER A 205 0.19 -27.20 -5.57
C SER A 205 -0.74 -26.88 -6.74
N VAL A 206 -1.87 -27.56 -6.81
CA VAL A 206 -2.91 -27.28 -7.80
C VAL A 206 -4.28 -27.29 -7.16
N ALA A 207 -5.11 -26.33 -7.56
CA ALA A 207 -6.55 -26.36 -7.36
C ALA A 207 -7.21 -26.88 -8.62
N HIS A 208 -7.85 -28.04 -8.55
CA HIS A 208 -8.51 -28.70 -9.66
C HIS A 208 -10.00 -28.86 -9.37
N PHE A 209 -10.81 -28.03 -10.01
CA PHE A 209 -12.28 -28.09 -10.00
C PHE A 209 -12.82 -28.48 -11.38
N GLY A 210 -12.05 -29.27 -12.14
CA GLY A 210 -12.48 -29.85 -13.40
C GLY A 210 -13.48 -30.99 -13.21
N ALA A 211 -13.99 -31.53 -14.32
CA ALA A 211 -15.02 -32.56 -14.28
C ALA A 211 -14.50 -33.92 -13.76
N GLU A 212 -13.24 -34.27 -14.04
CA GLU A 212 -12.69 -35.60 -13.78
C GLU A 212 -11.26 -35.51 -13.23
N PRO A 213 -10.86 -36.39 -12.29
CA PRO A 213 -9.49 -36.49 -11.82
C PRO A 213 -8.47 -36.70 -12.96
N MET A 214 -7.30 -36.08 -12.85
CA MET A 214 -6.18 -36.30 -13.77
C MET A 214 -5.21 -37.33 -13.19
N ARG A 215 -4.65 -38.18 -14.06
CA ARG A 215 -3.70 -39.23 -13.66
C ARG A 215 -2.30 -38.92 -14.17
N ASN A 216 -1.28 -39.25 -13.37
CA ASN A 216 0.12 -39.20 -13.78
C ASN A 216 0.55 -37.83 -14.37
N VAL A 217 0.13 -36.75 -13.70
CA VAL A 217 0.46 -35.37 -14.04
C VAL A 217 1.84 -35.03 -13.52
N THR A 218 2.71 -34.53 -14.39
CA THR A 218 4.04 -34.05 -14.02
C THR A 218 4.06 -32.53 -14.13
N ALA A 219 4.31 -31.84 -13.02
CA ALA A 219 4.49 -30.40 -13.01
C ALA A 219 5.84 -30.04 -13.65
N ALA A 220 5.82 -29.20 -14.67
CA ALA A 220 7.01 -28.65 -15.31
C ALA A 220 7.08 -27.15 -15.04
N TRP A 221 8.27 -26.64 -14.76
CA TRP A 221 8.49 -25.23 -14.53
C TRP A 221 9.64 -24.69 -15.37
N ARG A 222 9.56 -23.40 -15.70
CA ARG A 222 10.60 -22.64 -16.39
C ARG A 222 10.76 -21.28 -15.73
N LEU A 223 11.99 -20.84 -15.52
CA LEU A 223 12.31 -19.46 -15.21
C LEU A 223 12.71 -18.77 -16.51
N LEU A 224 11.95 -17.77 -16.90
CA LEU A 224 12.18 -16.99 -18.12
C LEU A 224 12.85 -15.66 -17.76
N ASP A 225 13.83 -15.23 -18.55
CA ASP A 225 14.31 -13.84 -18.52
C ASP A 225 13.31 -12.90 -19.21
N ASP A 226 13.60 -11.60 -19.19
CA ASP A 226 12.72 -10.56 -19.73
C ASP A 226 12.57 -10.62 -21.26
N THR A 227 13.46 -11.34 -21.96
CA THR A 227 13.32 -11.62 -23.40
C THR A 227 12.39 -12.81 -23.69
N GLY A 228 11.95 -13.51 -22.64
CA GLY A 228 11.15 -14.73 -22.74
C GLY A 228 11.97 -16.02 -22.89
N ARG A 229 13.30 -15.95 -22.83
CA ARG A 229 14.17 -17.12 -22.92
C ARG A 229 14.20 -17.86 -21.59
N ALA A 230 14.05 -19.19 -21.63
CA ALA A 230 14.23 -20.02 -20.46
C ALA A 230 15.70 -20.06 -20.03
N VAL A 231 15.99 -19.54 -18.83
CA VAL A 231 17.33 -19.58 -18.21
C VAL A 231 17.48 -20.75 -17.25
N MET A 232 16.36 -21.25 -16.71
CA MET A 232 16.29 -22.46 -15.88
C MET A 232 15.00 -23.21 -16.15
N ALA A 233 14.99 -24.51 -15.89
CA ALA A 233 13.80 -25.34 -16.00
C ALA A 233 13.92 -26.57 -15.10
N GLY A 234 12.79 -27.16 -14.75
CA GLY A 234 12.74 -28.41 -14.00
C GLY A 234 11.38 -29.09 -14.07
N ARG A 235 11.31 -30.27 -13.47
CA ARG A 235 10.12 -31.11 -13.43
C ARG A 235 9.97 -31.72 -12.04
N GLY A 236 8.75 -31.79 -11.54
CA GLY A 236 8.39 -32.49 -10.30
C GLY A 236 8.14 -33.98 -10.53
N PRO A 237 7.83 -34.75 -9.47
CA PRO A 237 7.37 -36.12 -9.61
C PRO A 237 5.99 -36.16 -10.30
N ALA A 238 5.65 -37.30 -10.91
CA ALA A 238 4.30 -37.51 -11.39
C ALA A 238 3.33 -37.77 -10.22
N ARG A 239 2.15 -37.16 -10.26
CA ARG A 239 1.11 -37.24 -9.24
C ARG A 239 -0.26 -37.42 -9.88
N ASP A 240 -1.16 -38.09 -9.17
CA ASP A 240 -2.59 -38.04 -9.51
C ASP A 240 -3.19 -36.76 -8.89
N VAL A 241 -4.03 -36.08 -9.66
CA VAL A 241 -4.70 -34.85 -9.26
C VAL A 241 -6.20 -35.11 -9.16
N PRO A 242 -6.75 -35.34 -7.95
CA PRO A 242 -8.19 -35.45 -7.75
C PRO A 242 -8.89 -34.11 -8.01
N VAL A 243 -10.23 -34.14 -8.10
CA VAL A 243 -11.06 -32.93 -8.07
C VAL A 243 -11.08 -32.40 -6.64
N ASP A 244 -10.07 -31.59 -6.31
CA ASP A 244 -9.88 -30.97 -5.00
C ASP A 244 -8.90 -29.78 -5.13
N ARG A 245 -8.67 -29.08 -4.02
CA ARG A 245 -7.65 -28.03 -3.89
C ARG A 245 -6.44 -28.50 -3.12
N GLY A 246 -5.34 -27.75 -3.24
CA GLY A 246 -4.14 -27.95 -2.44
C GLY A 246 -3.40 -29.26 -2.73
N VAL A 247 -3.64 -29.89 -3.89
CA VAL A 247 -2.94 -31.12 -4.27
C VAL A 247 -1.47 -30.80 -4.52
N GLU A 248 -0.58 -31.38 -3.72
CA GLU A 248 0.85 -31.11 -3.77
C GLU A 248 1.48 -31.63 -5.09
N LEU A 249 2.21 -30.74 -5.78
CA LEU A 249 2.95 -31.03 -7.01
C LEU A 249 4.48 -31.06 -6.81
N GLY A 250 4.96 -30.67 -5.63
CA GLY A 250 6.36 -30.72 -5.21
C GLY A 250 6.92 -29.34 -4.85
N THR A 251 8.25 -29.21 -4.86
CA THR A 251 8.94 -27.96 -4.49
C THR A 251 9.95 -27.57 -5.56
N ILE A 252 10.02 -26.28 -5.87
CA ILE A 252 11.09 -25.69 -6.68
C ILE A 252 12.15 -25.13 -5.75
N ARG A 253 13.43 -25.45 -6.00
CA ARG A 253 14.56 -24.81 -5.33
C ARG A 253 15.69 -24.54 -6.33
N PHE A 254 16.23 -23.33 -6.30
CA PHE A 254 17.43 -22.98 -7.05
C PHE A 254 18.13 -21.75 -6.44
N ASP A 255 19.38 -21.55 -6.81
CA ASP A 255 20.23 -20.46 -6.33
C ASP A 255 20.25 -19.29 -7.34
N TRP A 256 20.10 -18.06 -6.86
CA TRP A 256 20.09 -16.85 -7.70
C TRP A 256 21.49 -16.38 -8.16
N SER A 257 22.57 -16.86 -7.55
CA SER A 257 23.95 -16.36 -7.71
C SER A 257 24.49 -16.37 -9.13
N ARG A 258 23.93 -17.20 -10.01
CA ARG A 258 24.38 -17.32 -11.41
C ARG A 258 23.54 -16.51 -12.39
N LEU A 259 22.49 -15.84 -11.92
CA LEU A 259 21.57 -15.09 -12.77
C LEU A 259 21.93 -13.59 -12.78
N PRO A 260 21.88 -12.93 -13.95
CA PRO A 260 22.10 -11.49 -14.04
C PRO A 260 21.15 -10.69 -13.15
N ALA A 261 21.69 -9.68 -12.47
CA ALA A 261 20.94 -8.72 -11.66
C ALA A 261 21.51 -7.30 -11.87
N PRO A 262 20.69 -6.23 -11.78
CA PRO A 262 19.25 -6.26 -11.55
C PRO A 262 18.48 -6.75 -12.79
N ALA A 263 17.43 -7.55 -12.61
CA ALA A 263 16.62 -8.06 -13.72
C ALA A 263 15.20 -8.47 -13.30
N LYS A 264 14.31 -8.51 -14.29
CA LYS A 264 12.98 -9.12 -14.21
C LYS A 264 13.05 -10.56 -14.71
N TYR A 265 12.39 -11.46 -13.98
CA TYR A 265 12.19 -12.85 -14.37
C TYR A 265 10.72 -13.23 -14.28
N ARG A 266 10.34 -14.30 -14.97
CA ARG A 266 9.00 -14.88 -14.88
C ARG A 266 9.10 -16.39 -14.62
N LEU A 267 8.58 -16.83 -13.48
CA LEU A 267 8.36 -18.24 -13.19
C LEU A 267 7.09 -18.69 -13.90
N VAL A 268 7.17 -19.70 -14.75
CA VAL A 268 6.02 -20.33 -15.42
C VAL A 268 5.93 -21.78 -14.95
N VAL A 269 4.76 -22.19 -14.44
CA VAL A 269 4.47 -23.55 -13.98
C VAL A 269 3.29 -24.09 -14.77
N GLY A 270 3.39 -25.32 -15.28
CA GLY A 270 2.29 -25.99 -15.96
C GLY A 270 2.37 -27.51 -15.81
N GLY A 271 1.34 -28.21 -16.30
CA GLY A 271 1.31 -29.67 -16.31
C GLY A 271 1.71 -30.22 -17.67
N GLU A 272 2.59 -31.21 -17.69
CA GLU A 272 2.89 -31.91 -18.94
C GLU A 272 1.67 -32.64 -19.48
N ARG A 273 1.40 -32.49 -20.77
CA ARG A 273 0.23 -33.06 -21.46
C ARG A 273 -1.11 -32.56 -20.89
N THR A 274 -1.10 -31.43 -20.17
CA THR A 274 -2.31 -30.70 -19.77
C THR A 274 -2.29 -29.30 -20.38
N SER A 275 -3.40 -28.58 -20.25
CA SER A 275 -3.51 -27.19 -20.70
C SER A 275 -3.33 -26.18 -19.57
N PHE A 276 -3.21 -26.62 -18.31
CA PHE A 276 -3.13 -25.70 -17.18
C PHE A 276 -1.73 -25.09 -17.09
N VAL A 277 -1.68 -23.78 -16.88
CA VAL A 277 -0.45 -23.00 -16.75
C VAL A 277 -0.73 -21.78 -15.88
N ASN A 278 0.25 -21.40 -15.07
CA ASN A 278 0.24 -20.15 -14.34
C ASN A 278 1.65 -19.56 -14.28
N ASP A 279 1.76 -18.26 -14.01
CA ASP A 279 3.03 -17.58 -13.97
C ASP A 279 3.11 -16.44 -12.94
N TRP A 280 4.33 -16.13 -12.50
CA TRP A 280 4.61 -15.11 -11.50
C TRP A 280 5.85 -14.30 -11.92
N VAL A 281 5.74 -12.98 -11.87
CA VAL A 281 6.86 -12.06 -12.07
C VAL A 281 7.69 -11.98 -10.79
N LEU A 282 9.00 -12.13 -10.94
CA LEU A 282 10.00 -12.09 -9.88
C LEU A 282 11.04 -11.02 -10.22
N TRP A 283 11.45 -10.26 -9.19
CA TRP A 283 12.47 -9.22 -9.33
C TRP A 283 13.73 -9.65 -8.63
N LEU A 284 14.86 -9.63 -9.34
CA LEU A 284 16.17 -9.97 -8.79
C LEU A 284 17.04 -8.72 -8.74
N TYR A 285 17.63 -8.45 -7.58
CA TYR A 285 18.57 -7.35 -7.36
C TYR A 285 19.91 -7.86 -6.82
N PRO A 286 21.01 -7.12 -7.01
CA PRO A 286 22.27 -7.46 -6.36
C PRO A 286 22.11 -7.50 -4.82
N ALA A 287 22.67 -8.54 -4.20
CA ALA A 287 22.76 -8.70 -2.74
C ALA A 287 23.33 -7.46 -2.06
N ARG A 288 24.39 -6.90 -2.66
CA ARG A 288 25.03 -5.67 -2.23
C ARG A 288 25.31 -4.82 -3.45
N ILE A 289 24.99 -3.53 -3.34
CA ILE A 289 25.37 -2.53 -4.31
C ILE A 289 25.67 -1.25 -3.57
N GLU A 290 26.82 -0.65 -3.88
CA GLU A 290 27.15 0.65 -3.32
C GLU A 290 26.26 1.73 -3.96
N THR A 291 25.80 2.66 -3.13
CA THR A 291 25.03 3.84 -3.57
C THR A 291 25.78 5.12 -3.21
N PRO A 292 27.04 5.29 -3.69
CA PRO A 292 27.83 6.45 -3.34
C PRO A 292 27.18 7.71 -3.89
N GLU A 293 27.17 8.76 -3.09
CA GLU A 293 26.67 10.06 -3.53
C GLU A 293 27.65 10.67 -4.55
N PRO A 294 27.18 11.04 -5.76
CA PRO A 294 28.05 11.62 -6.78
C PRO A 294 28.66 12.95 -6.30
N LYS A 295 29.92 13.20 -6.61
CA LYS A 295 30.63 14.42 -6.16
C LYS A 295 30.02 15.71 -6.72
N ASP A 296 29.38 15.64 -7.89
CA ASP A 296 28.78 16.78 -8.59
C ASP A 296 27.27 16.92 -8.35
N VAL A 297 26.68 16.07 -7.49
CA VAL A 297 25.27 16.08 -7.15
C VAL A 297 25.13 16.25 -5.65
N LEU A 298 24.49 17.33 -5.21
CA LEU A 298 24.09 17.47 -3.81
C LEU A 298 22.89 16.56 -3.55
N VAL A 299 23.03 15.62 -2.62
CA VAL A 299 21.90 14.84 -2.09
C VAL A 299 21.41 15.54 -0.83
N SER A 300 20.14 15.95 -0.83
CA SER A 300 19.53 16.69 0.27
C SER A 300 18.15 16.12 0.61
N SER A 301 17.63 16.44 1.79
CA SER A 301 16.26 16.11 2.22
C SER A 301 15.39 17.34 2.48
N SER A 302 15.92 18.55 2.31
CA SER A 302 15.21 19.80 2.58
C SER A 302 15.61 20.92 1.61
N PHE A 303 14.82 21.99 1.58
CA PHE A 303 15.15 23.23 0.85
C PHE A 303 15.94 24.21 1.74
N ASP A 304 17.01 23.72 2.37
CA ASP A 304 17.90 24.54 3.22
C ASP A 304 18.81 25.47 2.40
N ASP A 305 19.53 26.37 3.08
CA ASP A 305 20.41 27.35 2.44
C ASP A 305 21.48 26.69 1.56
N VAL A 306 21.95 25.49 1.92
CA VAL A 306 22.93 24.73 1.13
C VAL A 306 22.32 24.26 -0.19
N THR A 307 21.11 23.71 -0.13
CA THR A 307 20.35 23.26 -1.30
C THR A 307 20.02 24.43 -2.23
N LEU A 308 19.55 25.54 -1.66
CA LEU A 308 19.24 26.75 -2.41
C LEU A 308 20.49 27.37 -3.06
N ALA A 309 21.62 27.42 -2.35
CA ALA A 309 22.87 27.93 -2.89
C ALA A 309 23.40 27.07 -4.04
N GLN A 310 23.28 25.74 -3.94
CA GLN A 310 23.68 24.81 -4.99
C GLN A 310 22.85 25.02 -6.26
N LEU A 311 21.52 25.15 -6.14
CA LEU A 311 20.64 25.42 -7.28
C LEU A 311 20.95 26.80 -7.91
N ALA A 312 21.14 27.84 -7.10
CA ALA A 312 21.44 29.18 -7.58
C ALA A 312 22.76 29.27 -8.38
N GLN A 313 23.73 28.41 -8.09
CA GLN A 313 25.02 28.33 -8.80
C GLN A 313 24.96 27.45 -10.06
N GLY A 314 23.79 26.96 -10.45
CA GLY A 314 23.64 26.06 -11.61
C GLY A 314 23.96 24.59 -11.32
N GLY A 315 24.05 24.22 -10.04
CA GLY A 315 24.39 22.88 -9.61
C GLY A 315 23.25 21.86 -9.79
N LYS A 316 23.59 20.58 -9.61
CA LYS A 316 22.64 19.45 -9.61
C LYS A 316 22.26 19.07 -8.18
N VAL A 317 20.98 18.83 -7.95
CA VAL A 317 20.43 18.39 -6.66
C VAL A 317 19.55 17.16 -6.86
N LEU A 318 19.75 16.14 -6.03
CA LEU A 318 18.77 15.07 -5.78
C LEU A 318 18.15 15.32 -4.41
N LEU A 319 16.87 15.70 -4.40
CA LEU A 319 16.11 15.99 -3.20
C LEU A 319 15.25 14.79 -2.81
N MET A 320 15.58 14.17 -1.68
CA MET A 320 14.79 13.12 -1.02
C MET A 320 13.74 13.77 -0.11
N LEU A 321 12.62 14.16 -0.70
CA LEU A 321 11.57 14.94 -0.04
C LEU A 321 10.57 14.04 0.68
N THR A 322 10.95 13.52 1.85
CA THR A 322 10.05 12.69 2.67
C THR A 322 9.16 13.51 3.59
N ASP A 323 9.59 14.72 3.94
CA ASP A 323 8.85 15.64 4.83
C ASP A 323 7.91 16.52 4.01
N THR A 324 6.65 16.09 3.95
CA THR A 324 5.64 16.61 3.04
C THR A 324 4.38 16.96 3.81
N PRO A 325 3.51 17.84 3.29
CA PRO A 325 2.25 18.20 3.94
C PRO A 325 1.44 16.95 4.33
N PRO A 326 0.84 16.92 5.53
CA PRO A 326 0.18 15.71 6.06
C PRO A 326 -1.09 15.31 5.29
N ASP A 327 -1.67 16.25 4.54
CA ASP A 327 -2.82 16.02 3.66
C ASP A 327 -2.43 15.39 2.31
N PHE A 328 -1.14 15.33 1.98
CA PHE A 328 -0.68 14.61 0.80
C PHE A 328 -0.87 13.09 0.98
N PRO A 329 -1.26 12.34 -0.06
CA PRO A 329 -1.57 10.93 0.11
C PRO A 329 -0.34 10.10 0.50
N ARG A 330 -0.52 9.13 1.40
CA ARG A 330 0.50 8.10 1.63
C ARG A 330 0.58 7.18 0.41
N GLY A 331 1.80 6.77 0.06
CA GLY A 331 2.01 5.76 -0.98
C GLY A 331 1.48 4.39 -0.53
N SER A 332 0.84 3.68 -1.43
CA SER A 332 0.33 2.33 -1.21
C SER A 332 0.60 1.47 -2.43
N PHE A 333 0.94 0.19 -2.21
CA PHE A 333 1.00 -0.76 -3.32
C PHE A 333 -0.39 -1.20 -3.76
N ALA A 334 -1.28 -1.53 -2.82
CA ALA A 334 -2.65 -1.91 -3.14
C ALA A 334 -3.42 -0.68 -3.66
N PRO A 335 -4.26 -0.84 -4.69
CA PRO A 335 -5.10 0.25 -5.17
C PRO A 335 -6.26 0.50 -4.22
N ILE A 336 -6.99 1.60 -4.43
CA ILE A 336 -8.24 1.90 -3.73
C ILE A 336 -9.18 0.69 -3.76
N PHE A 337 -9.79 0.43 -2.60
CA PHE A 337 -10.83 -0.56 -2.45
C PHE A 337 -12.20 0.09 -2.68
N TRP A 338 -13.00 -0.53 -3.55
CA TRP A 338 -14.38 -0.14 -3.91
C TRP A 338 -14.58 1.24 -4.55
N ASN A 339 -14.51 2.30 -3.74
CA ASN A 339 -14.36 3.70 -4.14
C ASN A 339 -14.22 4.59 -2.88
N ARG A 340 -13.57 5.74 -3.02
CA ARG A 340 -13.38 6.69 -1.90
C ARG A 340 -14.57 7.59 -1.61
N TYR A 341 -15.54 7.69 -2.51
CA TYR A 341 -16.73 8.51 -2.24
C TYR A 341 -17.61 7.87 -1.15
N MET A 342 -17.74 6.54 -1.17
CA MET A 342 -18.47 5.75 -0.17
C MET A 342 -17.62 5.38 1.05
N PHE A 343 -16.32 5.19 0.84
CA PHE A 343 -15.34 4.85 1.88
C PHE A 343 -14.29 5.96 2.00
N ASP A 344 -14.72 7.13 2.44
CA ASP A 344 -13.92 8.37 2.51
C ASP A 344 -12.81 8.34 3.57
N THR A 345 -12.94 7.47 4.57
CA THR A 345 -11.95 7.23 5.62
C THR A 345 -10.85 6.25 5.23
N GLN A 346 -10.92 5.63 4.05
CA GLN A 346 -9.87 4.71 3.60
C GLN A 346 -8.55 5.46 3.39
N GLN A 347 -7.45 4.88 3.88
CA GLN A 347 -6.13 5.50 3.83
C GLN A 347 -5.51 5.48 2.42
N THR A 348 -5.82 4.45 1.63
CA THR A 348 -5.37 4.32 0.25
C THR A 348 -6.07 5.33 -0.64
N GLN A 349 -5.31 6.16 -1.36
CA GLN A 349 -5.86 7.16 -2.27
C GLN A 349 -5.34 7.06 -3.70
N THR A 350 -4.62 5.99 -4.04
CA THR A 350 -4.05 5.81 -5.38
C THR A 350 -4.49 4.50 -6.00
N LEU A 351 -4.43 4.43 -7.33
CA LEU A 351 -4.84 3.28 -8.15
C LEU A 351 -3.63 2.50 -8.70
N GLY A 352 -2.42 2.85 -8.26
CA GLY A 352 -1.15 2.31 -8.75
C GLY A 352 -0.22 3.42 -9.25
N LEU A 353 0.75 3.05 -10.08
CA LEU A 353 1.73 3.93 -10.68
C LEU A 353 1.66 3.84 -12.21
N LEU A 354 1.90 4.97 -12.88
CA LEU A 354 2.33 5.07 -14.26
C LEU A 354 3.80 5.49 -14.26
N CYS A 355 4.64 4.81 -15.03
CA CYS A 355 6.00 5.28 -15.31
C CYS A 355 6.45 4.84 -16.70
N ASP A 356 7.47 5.50 -17.24
CA ASP A 356 8.14 5.05 -18.46
C ASP A 356 9.39 4.23 -18.08
N PRO A 357 9.38 2.89 -18.28
CA PRO A 357 10.53 2.04 -17.95
C PRO A 357 11.79 2.38 -18.76
N GLU A 358 11.65 3.04 -19.91
CA GLU A 358 12.78 3.46 -20.75
C GLU A 358 13.38 4.80 -20.30
N HIS A 359 12.74 5.51 -19.36
CA HIS A 359 13.27 6.77 -18.85
C HIS A 359 14.66 6.55 -18.23
N PRO A 360 15.69 7.38 -18.55
CA PRO A 360 17.06 7.15 -18.06
C PRO A 360 17.19 7.06 -16.53
N ALA A 361 16.32 7.74 -15.79
CA ALA A 361 16.21 7.65 -14.33
C ALA A 361 15.92 6.22 -13.80
N LEU A 362 15.24 5.38 -14.59
CA LEU A 362 14.86 4.02 -14.24
C LEU A 362 15.73 2.96 -14.94
N LYS A 363 16.72 3.36 -15.73
CA LYS A 363 17.59 2.46 -16.51
C LYS A 363 18.26 1.36 -15.69
N SER A 364 18.62 1.64 -14.43
CA SER A 364 19.22 0.66 -13.52
C SER A 364 18.22 0.04 -12.56
N PHE A 365 16.93 0.30 -12.74
CA PHE A 365 15.83 -0.23 -11.94
C PHE A 365 14.81 -0.88 -12.88
N PRO A 366 14.98 -2.17 -13.22
CA PRO A 366 14.01 -2.90 -14.04
C PRO A 366 12.61 -2.72 -13.46
N THR A 367 11.69 -2.29 -14.31
CA THR A 367 10.29 -2.07 -13.98
C THR A 367 9.43 -2.21 -15.23
N ASP A 368 8.14 -2.44 -15.05
CA ASP A 368 7.14 -2.24 -16.10
C ASP A 368 6.61 -0.81 -16.04
N SER A 369 5.75 -0.43 -16.99
CA SER A 369 5.05 0.87 -16.98
C SER A 369 3.97 1.01 -15.91
N PHE A 370 3.83 0.00 -15.04
CA PHE A 370 2.84 -0.07 -13.96
C PHE A 370 3.43 -0.63 -12.67
N SER A 371 2.67 -0.58 -11.57
CA SER A 371 3.06 -1.14 -10.27
C SER A 371 3.21 -2.67 -10.30
N GLY A 372 4.44 -3.16 -10.41
CA GLY A 372 4.81 -4.52 -10.04
C GLY A 372 5.22 -4.67 -8.56
N TRP A 373 5.40 -5.90 -8.10
CA TRP A 373 5.72 -6.23 -6.69
C TRP A 373 6.99 -5.56 -6.11
N GLN A 374 7.95 -5.15 -6.94
CA GLN A 374 9.12 -4.38 -6.50
C GLN A 374 8.72 -3.04 -5.87
N TRP A 375 7.63 -2.44 -6.32
CA TRP A 375 7.12 -1.18 -5.76
C TRP A 375 6.51 -1.35 -4.36
N ALA A 376 6.17 -2.59 -3.95
CA ALA A 376 5.70 -2.86 -2.58
C ALA A 376 6.78 -2.61 -1.50
N GLN A 377 8.07 -2.57 -1.87
CA GLN A 377 9.15 -2.17 -0.97
C GLN A 377 9.48 -0.67 -1.04
N VAL A 378 8.85 0.09 -1.94
CA VAL A 378 9.10 1.52 -2.15
C VAL A 378 7.93 2.36 -1.66
N LEU A 379 6.72 2.08 -2.16
CA LEU A 379 5.53 2.90 -1.95
C LEU A 379 5.08 3.04 -0.49
N PRO A 380 5.06 1.99 0.35
CA PRO A 380 4.59 2.13 1.74
C PRO A 380 5.42 3.12 2.58
N ALA A 381 6.69 3.31 2.22
CA ALA A 381 7.58 4.27 2.86
C ALA A 381 7.68 5.56 2.03
N SER A 382 6.55 6.09 1.56
CA SER A 382 6.49 7.34 0.80
C SER A 382 5.24 8.15 1.11
N ARG A 383 5.31 9.46 0.86
CA ARG A 383 4.14 10.32 0.73
C ARG A 383 4.21 10.97 -0.66
N VAL A 384 3.16 10.81 -1.46
CA VAL A 384 3.17 11.21 -2.87
C VAL A 384 2.90 12.70 -2.98
N LEU A 385 3.64 13.39 -3.85
CA LEU A 385 3.59 14.84 -3.95
C LEU A 385 2.37 15.28 -4.76
N VAL A 386 1.53 16.15 -4.22
CA VAL A 386 0.44 16.80 -4.97
C VAL A 386 1.03 17.97 -5.76
N MET A 387 1.21 17.78 -7.06
CA MET A 387 1.89 18.72 -7.96
C MET A 387 0.93 19.66 -8.70
N ASP A 388 -0.29 19.84 -8.19
CA ASP A 388 -1.35 20.64 -8.84
C ASP A 388 -0.96 22.12 -9.00
N THR A 389 -0.11 22.64 -8.12
CA THR A 389 0.41 24.01 -8.14
C THR A 389 1.62 24.18 -9.07
N LEU A 390 2.20 23.08 -9.57
CA LEU A 390 3.37 23.09 -10.45
C LEU A 390 2.96 23.20 -11.93
N PRO A 391 3.86 23.67 -12.82
CA PRO A 391 3.60 23.82 -14.25
C PRO A 391 2.91 22.59 -14.87
N ARG A 392 1.95 22.83 -15.76
CA ARG A 392 1.09 21.76 -16.32
C ARG A 392 1.88 20.74 -17.14
N GLU A 393 2.89 21.24 -17.85
CA GLU A 393 3.85 20.49 -18.66
C GLU A 393 4.82 19.64 -17.84
N LEU A 394 4.95 19.89 -16.52
CA LEU A 394 5.78 19.07 -15.63
C LEU A 394 5.09 17.73 -15.41
N ARG A 395 5.61 16.69 -16.07
CA ARG A 395 5.18 15.30 -15.90
C ARG A 395 6.11 14.56 -14.93
N PRO A 396 5.56 13.81 -13.97
CA PRO A 396 6.39 12.93 -13.14
C PRO A 396 6.98 11.79 -13.99
N ILE A 397 8.21 11.39 -13.65
CA ILE A 397 8.87 10.20 -14.19
C ILE A 397 8.20 8.94 -13.63
N VAL A 398 7.85 8.98 -12.33
CA VAL A 398 7.05 7.96 -11.66
C VAL A 398 5.85 8.66 -11.05
N GLN A 399 4.67 8.40 -11.61
CA GLN A 399 3.42 9.08 -11.34
C GLN A 399 2.43 8.13 -10.66
N PRO A 400 2.19 8.29 -9.35
CA PRO A 400 1.03 7.70 -8.70
C PRO A 400 -0.27 8.16 -9.40
N ILE A 401 -1.19 7.22 -9.61
CA ILE A 401 -2.46 7.49 -10.27
C ILE A 401 -3.48 7.81 -9.17
N ASP A 402 -3.98 9.05 -9.16
CA ASP A 402 -5.03 9.45 -8.22
C ASP A 402 -6.39 8.88 -8.60
N ASP A 403 -7.35 8.96 -7.69
CA ASP A 403 -8.73 8.59 -7.98
C ASP A 403 -9.41 9.58 -8.93
N TRP A 404 -10.42 9.09 -9.65
CA TRP A 404 -11.17 9.88 -10.62
C TRP A 404 -12.03 10.99 -10.00
N ASN A 405 -12.26 10.93 -8.68
CA ASN A 405 -13.04 11.93 -7.96
C ASN A 405 -12.26 13.23 -7.81
N THR A 406 -10.93 13.15 -7.69
CA THR A 406 -10.08 14.31 -7.47
C THR A 406 -9.09 14.56 -8.61
N ASN A 407 -8.59 13.52 -9.30
CA ASN A 407 -7.68 13.61 -10.45
C ASN A 407 -6.38 14.39 -10.20
N ARG A 408 -5.93 14.55 -8.95
CA ARG A 408 -4.71 15.30 -8.61
C ARG A 408 -3.53 14.80 -9.43
N LYS A 409 -2.67 15.73 -9.86
CA LYS A 409 -1.40 15.37 -10.48
C LYS A 409 -0.44 14.96 -9.37
N LEU A 410 -0.22 13.66 -9.21
CA LEU A 410 0.66 13.13 -8.17
C LEU A 410 2.04 12.79 -8.71
N GLY A 411 3.09 13.00 -7.93
CA GLY A 411 4.46 12.62 -8.30
C GLY A 411 5.17 11.88 -7.19
N LEU A 412 5.83 10.77 -7.54
CA LEU A 412 6.78 10.08 -6.67
C LEU A 412 8.22 10.48 -7.04
N VAL A 413 8.50 10.55 -8.34
CA VAL A 413 9.78 11.02 -8.89
C VAL A 413 9.50 11.98 -10.04
N PHE A 414 10.12 13.16 -10.03
CA PHE A 414 10.06 14.13 -11.13
C PHE A 414 11.33 14.97 -11.18
N GLU A 415 11.54 15.68 -12.29
CA GLU A 415 12.68 16.57 -12.46
C GLU A 415 12.28 17.94 -13.01
N CYS A 416 13.03 18.98 -12.64
CA CYS A 416 12.84 20.32 -13.16
C CYS A 416 14.12 21.16 -13.13
N ARG A 417 14.09 22.30 -13.82
CA ARG A 417 15.03 23.40 -13.63
C ARG A 417 14.56 24.33 -12.53
N VAL A 418 15.51 24.90 -11.79
CA VAL A 418 15.26 25.95 -10.79
C VAL A 418 16.29 27.06 -11.01
N GLY A 419 15.90 28.11 -11.74
CA GLY A 419 16.87 29.04 -12.30
C GLY A 419 17.87 28.28 -13.20
N GLU A 420 19.16 28.44 -12.94
CA GLU A 420 20.22 27.69 -13.66
C GLU A 420 20.43 26.26 -13.14
N GLY A 421 19.90 25.94 -11.95
CA GLY A 421 20.09 24.64 -11.30
C GLY A 421 19.19 23.54 -11.88
N LYS A 422 19.58 22.28 -11.63
CA LYS A 422 18.82 21.08 -12.01
C LYS A 422 18.42 20.32 -10.75
N LEU A 423 17.12 20.02 -10.63
CA LEU A 423 16.54 19.35 -9.47
C LEU A 423 15.86 18.04 -9.89
N LEU A 424 16.26 16.94 -9.26
CA LEU A 424 15.56 15.65 -9.29
C LEU A 424 14.94 15.44 -7.91
N VAL A 425 13.64 15.24 -7.85
CA VAL A 425 12.91 15.04 -6.58
C VAL A 425 12.44 13.59 -6.50
N CYS A 426 12.59 12.98 -5.33
CA CYS A 426 12.01 11.69 -4.99
C CYS A 426 11.35 11.79 -3.62
N SER A 427 10.08 11.41 -3.50
CA SER A 427 9.35 11.43 -2.21
C SER A 427 9.21 10.05 -1.55
N ALA A 428 9.89 9.04 -2.09
CA ALA A 428 10.06 7.75 -1.43
C ALA A 428 11.26 7.79 -0.49
N ASP A 429 11.14 7.13 0.66
CA ASP A 429 12.27 6.87 1.54
C ASP A 429 13.21 5.86 0.88
N LEU A 430 14.30 6.41 0.35
CA LEU A 430 15.42 5.70 -0.25
C LEU A 430 16.71 5.93 0.56
N GLN A 431 16.60 6.08 1.88
CA GLN A 431 17.75 6.32 2.77
C GLN A 431 17.80 5.35 3.94
N ARG A 432 16.65 4.90 4.47
CA ARG A 432 16.58 4.03 5.65
C ARG A 432 16.27 2.59 5.28
N ASP A 433 16.84 1.67 6.06
CA ASP A 433 16.59 0.22 5.99
C ASP A 433 16.78 -0.40 4.59
N LEU A 434 17.78 0.10 3.85
CA LEU A 434 18.02 -0.33 2.47
C LEU A 434 18.58 -1.75 2.36
N ASP A 435 19.09 -2.32 3.45
CA ASP A 435 19.56 -3.71 3.48
C ASP A 435 18.39 -4.70 3.34
N ASN A 436 17.24 -4.38 3.96
CA ASN A 436 16.02 -5.19 3.91
C ASN A 436 15.07 -4.79 2.76
N ARG A 437 15.36 -3.69 2.05
CA ARG A 437 14.55 -3.15 0.95
C ARG A 437 15.35 -3.10 -0.37
N PRO A 438 15.70 -4.25 -0.96
CA PRO A 438 16.55 -4.31 -2.16
C PRO A 438 16.00 -3.53 -3.36
N ALA A 439 14.67 -3.47 -3.57
CA ALA A 439 14.11 -2.66 -4.64
C ALA A 439 14.31 -1.15 -4.39
N ALA A 440 14.13 -0.68 -3.16
CA ALA A 440 14.39 0.72 -2.79
C ALA A 440 15.88 1.07 -2.93
N ARG A 441 16.76 0.17 -2.52
CA ARG A 441 18.22 0.31 -2.70
C ARG A 441 18.59 0.42 -4.18
N GLN A 442 17.99 -0.41 -5.04
CA GLN A 442 18.25 -0.36 -6.47
C GLN A 442 17.68 0.91 -7.11
N LEU A 443 16.49 1.36 -6.70
CA LEU A 443 15.93 2.63 -7.17
C LEU A 443 16.83 3.80 -6.78
N ARG A 444 17.34 3.84 -5.54
CA ARG A 444 18.34 4.84 -5.10
C ARG A 444 19.55 4.85 -6.03
N ARG A 445 20.12 3.68 -6.34
CA ARG A 445 21.25 3.55 -7.25
C ARG A 445 20.94 4.15 -8.62
N SER A 446 19.76 3.86 -9.17
CA SER A 446 19.33 4.33 -10.49
C SER A 446 19.20 5.85 -10.52
N LEU A 447 18.56 6.45 -9.51
CA LEU A 447 18.38 7.91 -9.41
C LEU A 447 19.71 8.65 -9.23
N LEU A 448 20.61 8.15 -8.38
CA LEU A 448 21.95 8.73 -8.20
C LEU A 448 22.77 8.68 -9.50
N ALA A 449 22.75 7.54 -10.20
CA ALA A 449 23.47 7.39 -11.47
C ALA A 449 22.90 8.30 -12.55
N TYR A 450 21.58 8.47 -12.59
CA TYR A 450 20.92 9.38 -13.51
C TYR A 450 21.27 10.84 -13.22
N ALA A 451 21.13 11.29 -11.96
CA ALA A 451 21.46 12.65 -11.56
C ALA A 451 22.92 13.01 -11.88
N ALA A 452 23.85 12.07 -11.76
CA ALA A 452 25.26 12.27 -12.11
C ALA A 452 25.50 12.38 -13.64
N SER A 453 24.60 11.84 -14.46
CA SER A 453 24.80 11.71 -15.91
C SER A 453 24.43 12.98 -16.69
N ASP A 454 24.90 13.04 -17.94
CA ASP A 454 24.51 14.09 -18.89
C ASP A 454 23.05 13.95 -19.35
N ALA A 455 22.45 12.76 -19.19
CA ALA A 455 21.04 12.54 -19.48
C ALA A 455 20.12 13.31 -18.53
N PHE A 456 20.60 13.70 -17.33
CA PHE A 456 19.87 14.58 -16.44
C PHE A 456 19.86 16.01 -16.97
N SER A 457 18.87 16.29 -17.80
CA SER A 457 18.70 17.55 -18.52
C SER A 457 17.24 18.00 -18.52
N PRO A 458 16.69 18.35 -17.34
CA PRO A 458 15.30 18.76 -17.21
C PRO A 458 15.03 20.03 -18.03
N THR A 459 13.87 20.09 -18.67
CA THR A 459 13.48 21.19 -19.56
C THR A 459 12.44 22.12 -18.96
N VAL A 460 11.62 21.64 -18.01
CA VAL A 460 10.57 22.44 -17.38
C VAL A 460 11.15 23.20 -16.20
N GLU A 461 11.00 24.52 -16.21
CA GLU A 461 11.42 25.38 -15.10
C GLU A 461 10.30 25.51 -14.06
N VAL A 462 10.66 25.47 -12.78
CA VAL A 462 9.75 25.63 -11.64
C VAL A 462 10.34 26.65 -10.68
N SER A 463 9.52 27.60 -10.23
CA SER A 463 9.97 28.60 -9.25
C SER A 463 10.17 27.96 -7.87
N LEU A 464 11.10 28.53 -7.09
CA LEU A 464 11.32 28.10 -5.70
C LEU A 464 10.05 28.21 -4.85
N ASP A 465 9.24 29.25 -5.05
CA ASP A 465 7.99 29.43 -4.31
C ASP A 465 6.98 28.32 -4.61
N ALA A 466 6.89 27.86 -5.87
CA ALA A 466 6.04 26.73 -6.22
C ALA A 466 6.57 25.41 -5.63
N LEU A 467 7.89 25.20 -5.61
CA LEU A 467 8.49 24.02 -4.97
C LEU A 467 8.26 23.99 -3.45
N ARG A 468 8.31 25.16 -2.80
CA ARG A 468 8.04 25.28 -1.37
C ARG A 468 6.63 24.84 -0.99
N THR A 469 5.65 24.86 -1.91
CA THR A 469 4.31 24.33 -1.62
C THR A 469 4.27 22.80 -1.50
N LEU A 470 5.32 22.10 -1.96
CA LEU A 470 5.43 20.64 -1.83
C LEU A 470 6.05 20.20 -0.51
N TYR A 471 6.65 21.13 0.22
CA TYR A 471 7.38 20.86 1.44
C TYR A 471 6.63 21.45 2.62
N ARG A 472 6.67 20.72 3.74
CA ARG A 472 6.32 21.26 5.03
C ARG A 472 7.58 21.28 5.86
N GLU A 473 7.89 22.42 6.50
CA GLU A 473 8.98 22.45 7.47
C GLU A 473 8.71 21.43 8.58
N PRO A 474 9.67 20.51 8.84
CA PRO A 474 9.51 19.52 9.88
C PRO A 474 9.30 20.19 11.24
N THR A 475 8.57 19.53 12.14
CA THR A 475 8.42 20.02 13.51
C THR A 475 9.78 20.12 14.21
N ALA A 476 9.85 20.96 15.25
CA ALA A 476 11.08 21.19 15.99
C ALA A 476 11.68 19.89 16.53
N LEU A 477 10.84 18.99 17.06
CA LEU A 477 11.28 17.71 17.58
C LEU A 477 11.93 16.82 16.51
N LYS A 478 11.36 16.81 15.30
CA LYS A 478 11.90 16.03 14.18
C LYS A 478 13.22 16.62 13.67
N GLN A 479 13.30 17.94 13.53
CA GLN A 479 14.55 18.64 13.16
C GLN A 479 15.70 18.35 14.14
N MET A 480 15.39 18.13 15.42
CA MET A 480 16.38 17.82 16.46
C MET A 480 16.81 16.36 16.50
N GLY A 481 16.14 15.46 15.76
CA GLY A 481 16.34 14.02 15.90
C GLY A 481 15.96 13.51 17.30
N ALA A 482 14.90 14.09 17.88
CA ALA A 482 14.42 13.68 19.19
C ALA A 482 13.98 12.21 19.19
N THR A 483 14.01 11.58 20.35
CA THR A 483 13.45 10.22 20.53
C THR A 483 12.41 10.24 21.63
N VAL A 484 11.44 9.35 21.54
CA VAL A 484 10.34 9.25 22.50
C VAL A 484 10.14 7.82 22.97
N THR A 485 9.85 7.66 24.26
CA THR A 485 9.41 6.41 24.87
C THR A 485 8.06 6.61 25.57
N ALA A 486 7.30 5.52 25.72
CA ALA A 486 6.05 5.51 26.45
C ALA A 486 6.06 4.39 27.49
N ASP A 487 5.24 4.54 28.54
CA ASP A 487 5.01 3.49 29.55
C ASP A 487 4.19 2.31 28.99
N SER A 488 3.37 2.56 27.97
CA SER A 488 2.54 1.56 27.30
C SER A 488 2.38 1.91 25.83
N ALA A 489 2.24 0.90 24.97
CA ALA A 489 1.88 1.07 23.57
C ALA A 489 1.13 -0.16 23.04
N GLN A 490 0.14 0.05 22.17
CA GLN A 490 -0.45 -1.01 21.36
C GLN A 490 0.49 -1.34 20.18
N PRO A 491 0.67 -2.62 19.79
CA PRO A 491 1.38 -2.97 18.56
C PRO A 491 0.86 -2.21 17.34
N GLY A 492 1.73 -1.54 16.60
CA GLY A 492 1.40 -0.67 15.46
C GLY A 492 1.12 0.80 15.83
N TYR A 493 1.06 1.12 17.12
CA TYR A 493 0.78 2.45 17.66
C TYR A 493 1.90 2.89 18.63
N GLU A 494 3.15 2.71 18.21
CA GLU A 494 4.32 2.95 19.06
C GLU A 494 4.53 4.44 19.37
N ALA A 495 5.23 4.72 20.49
CA ALA A 495 5.51 6.08 20.96
C ALA A 495 6.13 6.99 19.88
N ARG A 496 7.01 6.45 19.03
CA ARG A 496 7.69 7.18 17.95
C ARG A 496 6.75 7.91 16.99
N LEU A 497 5.50 7.49 16.90
CA LEU A 497 4.50 8.08 16.02
C LEU A 497 4.05 9.47 16.48
N VAL A 498 4.34 9.89 17.72
CA VAL A 498 3.99 11.25 18.17
C VAL A 498 4.97 12.34 17.73
N ILE A 499 6.04 11.98 17.03
CA ILE A 499 7.06 12.92 16.54
C ILE A 499 7.44 12.60 15.09
N ASP A 500 6.56 11.94 14.33
CA ASP A 500 6.84 11.52 12.95
C ASP A 500 6.36 12.51 11.88
N ASP A 501 5.73 13.62 12.31
CA ASP A 501 5.09 14.67 11.51
C ASP A 501 3.86 14.22 10.71
N ASP A 502 3.30 13.06 11.04
CA ASP A 502 2.03 12.62 10.49
C ASP A 502 0.89 12.55 11.53
N PRO A 503 -0.02 13.55 11.56
CA PRO A 503 -1.18 13.55 12.45
C PRO A 503 -2.23 12.46 12.10
N ALA A 504 -2.04 11.69 11.01
CA ALA A 504 -2.86 10.52 10.72
C ALA A 504 -2.36 9.24 11.41
N THR A 505 -1.08 9.19 11.82
CA THR A 505 -0.56 8.19 12.75
C THR A 505 -0.72 8.65 14.18
N LEU A 506 -0.64 7.71 15.13
CA LEU A 506 -0.80 8.02 16.54
C LEU A 506 -0.13 6.98 17.43
N TRP A 507 0.37 7.43 18.56
CA TRP A 507 0.61 6.55 19.70
C TRP A 507 -0.71 6.27 20.40
N HIS A 508 -0.89 5.03 20.85
CA HIS A 508 -1.99 4.61 21.71
C HIS A 508 -1.47 3.62 22.74
N THR A 509 -1.89 3.76 24.00
CA THR A 509 -1.62 2.74 25.02
C THR A 509 -2.34 1.44 24.71
N ALA A 510 -1.88 0.32 25.28
CA ALA A 510 -2.57 -0.96 25.09
C ALA A 510 -4.03 -0.86 25.54
N TRP A 511 -4.96 -1.27 24.68
CA TRP A 511 -6.40 -1.24 24.96
C TRP A 511 -6.96 -2.61 25.36
N ASP A 512 -6.15 -3.67 25.31
CA ASP A 512 -6.47 -4.98 25.85
C ASP A 512 -5.19 -5.77 26.19
N PRO A 513 -4.90 -6.06 27.47
CA PRO A 513 -5.57 -5.51 28.66
C PRO A 513 -5.28 -4.02 28.84
N VAL A 514 -6.23 -3.27 29.40
CA VAL A 514 -6.05 -1.84 29.72
C VAL A 514 -5.26 -1.68 31.01
N ALA A 515 -4.12 -1.00 30.95
CA ALA A 515 -3.40 -0.57 32.15
C ALA A 515 -4.06 0.69 32.77
N PRO A 516 -4.05 0.87 34.10
CA PRO A 516 -4.65 2.04 34.72
C PRO A 516 -3.81 3.31 34.48
N LEU A 517 -4.49 4.45 34.34
CA LEU A 517 -3.88 5.78 34.36
C LEU A 517 -3.11 6.04 35.68
N PRO A 518 -2.08 6.91 35.67
CA PRO A 518 -1.67 7.77 34.56
C PRO A 518 -0.75 7.08 33.54
N HIS A 519 -0.78 7.58 32.30
CA HIS A 519 0.14 7.18 31.24
C HIS A 519 1.13 8.30 30.93
N SER A 520 2.29 7.97 30.37
CA SER A 520 3.31 8.98 30.10
C SER A 520 4.13 8.75 28.85
N LEU A 521 4.46 9.86 28.18
CA LEU A 521 5.45 9.95 27.11
C LEU A 521 6.67 10.70 27.64
N VAL A 522 7.87 10.17 27.37
CA VAL A 522 9.15 10.82 27.68
C VAL A 522 9.88 11.12 26.38
N ILE A 523 10.22 12.39 26.16
CA ILE A 523 10.88 12.91 24.95
C ILE A 523 12.30 13.34 25.32
N ASP A 524 13.30 12.79 24.62
CA ASP A 524 14.72 13.18 24.71
C ASP A 524 15.07 14.07 23.50
N LEU A 525 15.35 15.34 23.76
CA LEU A 525 15.73 16.35 22.76
C LEU A 525 17.17 16.22 22.28
N LYS A 526 17.93 15.24 22.79
CA LYS A 526 19.37 14.98 22.56
C LYS A 526 20.29 16.03 23.15
N ASN A 527 19.92 17.30 23.11
CA ASN A 527 20.65 18.41 23.69
C ASN A 527 19.70 19.29 24.52
N PRO A 528 20.18 19.94 25.60
CA PRO A 528 19.38 20.94 26.30
C PRO A 528 18.89 22.04 25.36
N ARG A 529 17.60 22.38 25.44
CA ARG A 529 16.96 23.47 24.70
C ARG A 529 16.13 24.32 25.64
N GLU A 530 16.01 25.59 25.31
CA GLU A 530 15.06 26.47 26.00
C GLU A 530 13.66 26.21 25.43
N VAL A 531 12.77 25.68 26.28
CA VAL A 531 11.42 25.26 25.88
C VAL A 531 10.39 26.19 26.51
N PHE A 532 9.53 26.74 25.67
CA PHE A 532 8.50 27.71 26.06
C PHE A 532 7.13 27.06 26.28
N GLY A 533 6.98 25.80 25.88
CA GLY A 533 5.71 25.09 25.95
C GLY A 533 5.67 23.83 25.09
N LEU A 534 4.50 23.23 25.04
CA LEU A 534 4.23 21.98 24.33
C LEU A 534 2.90 22.10 23.57
N THR A 535 2.88 21.61 22.34
CA THR A 535 1.67 21.42 21.55
C THR A 535 1.31 19.95 21.52
N TYR A 536 0.08 19.63 21.91
CA TYR A 536 -0.51 18.29 21.84
C TYR A 536 -1.55 18.24 20.73
N THR A 537 -1.36 17.34 19.78
CA THR A 537 -2.34 17.07 18.71
C THR A 537 -3.06 15.75 19.03
N PRO A 538 -4.36 15.80 19.33
CA PRO A 538 -5.17 14.60 19.54
C PRO A 538 -5.41 13.85 18.23
N ARG A 539 -5.75 12.56 18.30
CA ARG A 539 -6.25 11.80 17.14
C ARG A 539 -7.47 12.50 16.51
N ALA A 540 -7.53 12.55 15.17
CA ALA A 540 -8.54 13.31 14.45
C ALA A 540 -9.86 12.55 14.22
N ASP A 541 -9.78 11.22 14.08
CA ASP A 541 -10.86 10.33 13.68
C ASP A 541 -11.98 10.17 14.73
N MET A 542 -11.64 10.11 16.03
CA MET A 542 -12.61 9.96 17.12
C MET A 542 -12.09 10.51 18.46
N ALA A 543 -12.94 10.51 19.50
CA ALA A 543 -12.58 11.06 20.80
C ALA A 543 -11.84 10.10 21.75
N ASN A 544 -11.89 8.79 21.51
CA ASN A 544 -11.36 7.79 22.44
C ASN A 544 -9.85 7.91 22.62
N GLY A 545 -9.42 8.01 23.88
CA GLY A 545 -8.01 8.09 24.23
C GLY A 545 -7.46 9.53 24.22
N ARG A 546 -8.27 10.54 23.90
CA ARG A 546 -7.77 11.93 23.98
C ARG A 546 -7.54 12.30 25.44
N ILE A 547 -6.37 12.87 25.72
CA ILE A 547 -6.00 13.36 27.06
C ILE A 547 -6.94 14.50 27.48
N ALA A 548 -7.50 14.40 28.68
CA ALA A 548 -8.23 15.48 29.34
C ALA A 548 -7.32 16.21 30.33
N ASP A 549 -7.10 15.65 31.52
CA ASP A 549 -6.21 16.24 32.52
C ASP A 549 -4.76 15.78 32.28
N TYR A 550 -3.81 16.71 32.37
CA TYR A 550 -2.40 16.44 32.07
C TYR A 550 -1.46 17.18 33.02
N GLU A 551 -0.23 16.65 33.12
CA GLU A 551 0.94 17.34 33.67
C GLU A 551 2.10 17.23 32.68
N ILE A 552 2.91 18.29 32.60
CA ILE A 552 4.13 18.32 31.81
C ILE A 552 5.29 18.57 32.76
N TYR A 553 6.28 17.70 32.68
CA TYR A 553 7.52 17.78 33.42
C TYR A 553 8.70 17.97 32.48
N THR A 554 9.75 18.57 33.01
CA THR A 554 11.01 18.85 32.32
C THR A 554 12.17 18.39 33.19
N GLY A 555 13.27 17.96 32.60
CA GLY A 555 14.46 17.51 33.33
C GLY A 555 15.70 17.44 32.43
N ASP A 556 16.87 17.25 33.04
CA ASP A 556 18.15 17.22 32.32
C ASP A 556 18.71 15.82 32.11
N ASP A 557 18.28 14.85 32.94
CA ASP A 557 18.81 13.48 32.96
C ASP A 557 17.75 12.39 32.73
N GLY A 558 16.47 12.78 32.62
CA GLY A 558 15.34 11.87 32.44
C GLY A 558 14.91 11.13 33.73
N GLN A 559 15.44 11.50 34.89
CA GLN A 559 15.14 10.92 36.19
C GLN A 559 14.58 11.96 37.16
N ASP A 560 15.24 13.12 37.23
CA ASP A 560 14.83 14.23 38.09
C ASP A 560 13.90 15.18 37.31
N TRP A 561 12.64 15.23 37.76
CA TRP A 561 11.57 15.91 37.05
C TRP A 561 11.09 17.15 37.80
N GLN A 562 11.03 18.28 37.10
CA GLN A 562 10.38 19.50 37.57
C GLN A 562 9.10 19.74 36.77
N ARG A 563 7.99 20.01 37.46
CA ARG A 563 6.71 20.27 36.79
C ARG A 563 6.74 21.64 36.13
N ALA A 564 6.59 21.67 34.81
CA ALA A 564 6.58 22.87 33.99
C ALA A 564 5.16 23.39 33.72
N ALA A 565 4.17 22.50 33.61
CA ALA A 565 2.78 22.87 33.45
C ALA A 565 1.83 21.76 33.92
N ALA A 566 0.57 22.13 34.17
CA ALA A 566 -0.53 21.20 34.41
C ALA A 566 -1.83 21.85 33.90
N GLY A 567 -2.82 21.05 33.53
CA GLY A 567 -4.09 21.60 33.08
C GLY A 567 -5.07 20.57 32.56
N ARG A 568 -6.08 21.07 31.87
CA ARG A 568 -7.11 20.26 31.20
C ARG A 568 -7.29 20.72 29.76
N TRP A 569 -7.16 19.81 28.81
CA TRP A 569 -7.49 20.06 27.42
C TRP A 569 -8.98 19.81 27.13
N PRO A 570 -9.66 20.69 26.34
CA PRO A 570 -10.99 20.38 25.84
C PRO A 570 -10.97 19.20 24.85
N ASN A 571 -12.09 18.48 24.77
CA ASN A 571 -12.26 17.41 23.80
C ASN A 571 -12.53 17.97 22.39
N ARG A 572 -11.46 18.13 21.60
CA ARG A 572 -11.50 18.54 20.19
C ARG A 572 -10.37 17.87 19.42
N ALA A 573 -10.50 17.77 18.09
CA ALA A 573 -9.47 17.19 17.23
C ALA A 573 -8.31 18.15 16.92
N ALA A 574 -8.53 19.46 17.06
CA ALA A 574 -7.51 20.47 16.76
C ALA A 574 -6.36 20.42 17.78
N ALA A 575 -5.15 20.77 17.31
CA ALA A 575 -3.95 20.91 18.14
C ALA A 575 -4.16 21.90 19.29
N GLN A 576 -3.55 21.58 20.43
CA GLN A 576 -3.77 22.26 21.71
C GLN A 576 -2.43 22.61 22.34
N THR A 577 -2.17 23.90 22.44
CA THR A 577 -0.87 24.42 22.89
C THR A 577 -0.95 24.89 24.33
N VAL A 578 0.08 24.53 25.10
CA VAL A 578 0.30 24.94 26.48
C VAL A 578 1.61 25.70 26.52
N ARG A 579 1.56 26.96 26.98
CA ARG A 579 2.76 27.74 27.27
C ARG A 579 3.16 27.54 28.73
N PHE A 580 4.45 27.35 28.98
CA PHE A 580 5.00 27.34 30.33
C PHE A 580 4.99 28.78 30.88
N GLU A 581 4.91 28.92 32.20
CA GLU A 581 4.89 30.24 32.85
C GLU A 581 6.18 31.04 32.57
N LYS A 582 7.29 30.32 32.42
CA LYS A 582 8.59 30.84 31.99
C LYS A 582 9.26 29.79 31.10
N PRO A 583 10.16 30.20 30.19
CA PRO A 583 10.96 29.25 29.44
C PRO A 583 11.79 28.37 30.38
N VAL A 584 11.93 27.09 30.05
CA VAL A 584 12.69 26.11 30.84
C VAL A 584 13.77 25.52 29.94
N ALA A 585 15.04 25.67 30.34
CA ALA A 585 16.12 24.91 29.74
C ALA A 585 16.03 23.45 30.20
N ALA A 586 15.83 22.53 29.26
CA ALA A 586 15.71 21.11 29.56
C ALA A 586 16.18 20.26 28.38
N ARG A 587 16.69 19.06 28.67
CA ARG A 587 16.95 18.03 27.65
C ARG A 587 15.77 17.06 27.50
N TYR A 588 15.04 16.81 28.56
CA TYR A 588 13.93 15.86 28.59
C TYR A 588 12.62 16.56 28.89
N LEU A 589 11.56 16.09 28.23
CA LEU A 589 10.18 16.39 28.60
C LEU A 589 9.44 15.10 28.94
N LYS A 590 8.51 15.19 29.88
CA LYS A 590 7.59 14.10 30.19
C LYS A 590 6.16 14.63 30.23
N LEU A 591 5.34 14.17 29.29
CA LEU A 591 3.90 14.40 29.30
C LEU A 591 3.24 13.27 30.06
N VAL A 592 2.44 13.60 31.08
CA VAL A 592 1.67 12.66 31.89
C VAL A 592 0.18 12.90 31.65
N ALA A 593 -0.51 11.91 31.12
CA ALA A 593 -1.96 11.89 30.98
C ALA A 593 -2.58 11.38 32.28
N LEU A 594 -3.32 12.24 32.98
CA LEU A 594 -3.99 11.91 34.24
C LEU A 594 -5.41 11.39 34.03
N SER A 595 -6.09 11.80 32.95
CA SER A 595 -7.43 11.35 32.60
C SER A 595 -7.69 11.38 31.09
N GLU A 596 -8.66 10.57 30.64
CA GLU A 596 -9.17 10.54 29.25
C GLU A 596 -10.52 11.26 29.16
N VAL A 597 -10.82 11.88 28.02
CA VAL A 597 -12.01 12.74 27.83
C VAL A 597 -13.36 12.06 28.07
N ASN A 598 -13.45 10.73 27.97
CA ASN A 598 -14.64 9.93 28.26
C ASN A 598 -14.50 9.07 29.53
N GLY A 599 -13.42 9.24 30.30
CA GLY A 599 -13.17 8.50 31.55
C GLY A 599 -12.61 7.09 31.37
N ASN A 600 -12.09 6.74 30.18
CA ASN A 600 -11.44 5.44 29.95
C ASN A 600 -10.02 5.40 30.53
N GLY A 601 -9.47 4.19 30.68
CA GLY A 601 -8.12 3.96 31.20
C GLY A 601 -7.00 4.11 30.19
N PHE A 602 -7.29 4.24 28.90
CA PHE A 602 -6.28 4.33 27.83
C PHE A 602 -6.05 5.77 27.35
N THR A 603 -4.93 6.00 26.66
CA THR A 603 -4.52 7.32 26.16
C THR A 603 -3.93 7.21 24.76
N SER A 604 -4.06 8.29 23.98
CA SER A 604 -3.49 8.44 22.65
C SER A 604 -3.01 9.86 22.39
N ALA A 605 -2.05 10.00 21.48
CA ALA A 605 -1.62 11.26 20.91
C ALA A 605 -1.23 11.06 19.44
N ALA A 606 -1.69 11.95 18.56
CA ALA A 606 -1.29 11.94 17.15
C ALA A 606 0.09 12.58 16.99
N GLU A 607 0.27 13.79 17.50
CA GLU A 607 1.56 14.50 17.48
C GLU A 607 1.81 15.23 18.79
N ILE A 608 3.09 15.37 19.13
CA ILE A 608 3.61 16.27 20.14
C ILE A 608 4.65 17.15 19.45
N ASP A 609 4.63 18.45 19.75
CA ASP A 609 5.66 19.38 19.31
C ASP A 609 5.99 20.38 20.42
N LEU A 610 7.09 21.12 20.28
CA LEU A 610 7.54 22.10 21.25
C LEU A 610 7.37 23.52 20.74
N LEU A 611 7.10 24.42 21.69
CA LEU A 611 7.29 25.84 21.46
C LEU A 611 8.74 26.18 21.82
N LEU A 612 9.49 26.57 20.82
CA LEU A 612 10.86 27.08 20.94
C LEU A 612 10.88 28.56 20.56
N GLU A 613 12.04 29.21 20.72
CA GLU A 613 12.24 30.62 20.35
C GLU A 613 12.03 30.89 18.85
#